data_AF-A0A133VFN6-F1
#
_entry.id   AF-A0A133VFN6-F1
#
_cell.length_a   1.000
_cell.length_b   1.000
_cell.length_c   1.000
_cell.angle_alpha   90.00
_cell.angle_beta   90.00
_cell.angle_gamma   90.00
#
_symmetry.space_group_name_H-M   'P 1'
#
loop_
_entity.id
_entity.type
_entity.pdbx_description
1 polymer ?
#
loop_
_entity_poly.entity_id
_entity_poly.type
_entity_poly.pdbx_seq_one_letter_code
_entity_poly.pdbx_strand_id
1 'polypeptide(L)'
;MFEGKEGYRIYKNKGDAEFLARLAREKGVQTKVLKIRVKNGDEAEKEGFTIHEDISIAASPPSTGQRRWIVLKGDDKIQEGLKKAIEIID
;
A
#
# COMPACT_ATOMS: atom_id res chain seq x y z
N MET A 1 16.08 -5.57 3.82
CA MET A 1 15.63 -6.68 4.69
C MET A 1 14.19 -6.35 5.07
N PHE A 2 13.26 -7.24 4.73
CA PHE A 2 11.82 -7.11 4.99
C PHE A 2 11.59 -7.67 6.40
N GLU A 3 11.73 -6.85 7.44
CA GLU A 3 11.55 -7.27 8.83
C GLU A 3 10.06 -7.20 9.22
N GLY A 4 9.40 -8.36 9.26
CA GLY A 4 8.50 -8.77 10.34
C GLY A 4 7.21 -7.99 10.63
N LYS A 5 6.89 -6.89 9.93
CA LYS A 5 5.58 -6.24 10.02
C LYS A 5 4.78 -6.52 8.76
N GLU A 6 3.73 -7.33 8.89
CA GLU A 6 2.64 -7.42 7.91
C GLU A 6 2.02 -6.03 7.81
N GLY A 7 2.41 -5.27 6.80
CA GLY A 7 2.01 -3.88 6.64
C GLY A 7 1.97 -3.50 5.18
N TYR A 8 0.92 -2.80 4.81
CA TYR A 8 0.67 -2.39 3.44
C TYR A 8 1.24 -0.99 3.22
N ARG A 9 2.23 -0.89 2.33
CA ARG A 9 2.79 0.41 1.98
C ARG A 9 1.96 1.09 0.90
N ILE A 10 1.42 2.23 1.27
CA ILE A 10 0.68 3.13 0.39
C ILE A 10 1.58 4.31 0.03
N TYR A 11 1.64 4.68 -1.23
CA TYR A 11 2.43 5.79 -1.75
C TYR A 11 1.53 6.93 -2.23
N LYS A 12 1.98 8.16 -2.00
CA LYS A 12 1.34 9.36 -2.54
C LYS A 12 1.41 9.41 -4.06
N ASN A 13 2.58 9.14 -4.62
CA ASN A 13 2.81 9.19 -6.05
C ASN A 13 2.80 7.78 -6.67
N LYS A 14 2.29 7.70 -7.91
CA LYS A 14 2.32 6.45 -8.69
C LYS A 14 3.75 6.01 -8.98
N GLY A 15 4.61 6.96 -9.33
CA GLY A 15 6.01 6.69 -9.70
C GLY A 15 6.79 5.96 -8.61
N ASP A 16 6.59 6.33 -7.34
CA ASP A 16 7.25 5.66 -6.21
C ASP A 16 6.74 4.22 -6.01
N ALA A 17 5.42 4.02 -6.14
CA ALA A 17 4.83 2.69 -6.11
C ALA A 17 5.32 1.80 -7.26
N GLU A 18 5.41 2.36 -8.48
CA GLU A 18 5.92 1.66 -9.66
C GLU A 18 7.42 1.35 -9.56
N PHE A 19 8.20 2.27 -9.01
CA PHE A 19 9.62 2.07 -8.76
C PHE A 19 9.85 0.88 -7.80
N LEU A 20 9.11 0.83 -6.70
CA LEU A 20 9.20 -0.29 -5.75
C LEU A 20 8.65 -1.59 -6.31
N ALA A 21 7.55 -1.54 -7.06
CA ALA A 21 7.02 -2.70 -7.76
C ALA A 21 8.05 -3.26 -8.75
N ARG A 22 8.75 -2.39 -9.49
CA ARG A 22 9.84 -2.77 -10.40
C ARG A 22 11.01 -3.41 -9.65
N LEU A 23 11.50 -2.78 -8.58
CA LEU A 23 12.57 -3.35 -7.74
C LEU A 23 12.20 -4.72 -7.16
N ALA A 24 10.94 -4.92 -6.78
CA ALA A 24 10.46 -6.21 -6.30
C ALA A 24 10.42 -7.25 -7.43
N ARG A 25 9.96 -6.88 -8.63
CA ARG A 25 9.95 -7.76 -9.82
C ARG A 25 11.35 -8.16 -10.26
N GLU A 26 12.33 -7.25 -10.18
CA GLU A 26 13.74 -7.55 -10.44
C GLU A 26 14.29 -8.59 -9.46
N LYS A 27 13.71 -8.71 -8.27
CA LYS A 27 14.01 -9.76 -7.29
C LYS A 27 13.13 -11.02 -7.43
N GLY A 28 12.42 -11.17 -8.54
CA GLY A 28 11.53 -12.31 -8.80
C GLY A 28 10.21 -12.28 -8.04
N VAL A 29 9.86 -11.15 -7.41
CA VAL A 29 8.61 -11.00 -6.68
C VAL A 29 7.55 -10.43 -7.62
N GLN A 30 6.49 -11.18 -7.89
CA GLN A 30 5.33 -10.63 -8.60
C GLN A 30 4.70 -9.52 -7.76
N THR A 31 4.39 -8.40 -8.39
CA THR A 31 3.76 -7.27 -7.72
C THR A 31 2.72 -6.61 -8.61
N LYS A 32 1.65 -6.10 -7.99
CA LYS A 32 0.61 -5.32 -8.64
C LYS A 32 0.52 -3.95 -7.97
N VAL A 33 0.49 -2.90 -8.79
CA VAL A 33 0.24 -1.53 -8.33
C VAL A 33 -1.23 -1.25 -8.57
N LEU A 34 -1.95 -0.90 -7.50
CA LEU A 34 -3.36 -0.57 -7.57
C LEU A 34 -3.60 0.83 -7.02
N LYS A 35 -4.62 1.50 -7.55
CA LYS A 35 -5.08 2.75 -7.00
C LYS A 35 -6.15 2.47 -5.96
N ILE A 36 -5.98 3.08 -4.79
CA ILE A 36 -6.90 2.91 -3.68
C ILE A 36 -7.43 4.25 -3.17
N ARG A 37 -8.57 4.19 -2.49
CA ARG A 37 -9.10 5.25 -1.65
C ARG A 37 -9.23 4.74 -0.22
N VAL A 38 -8.67 5.44 0.74
CA VAL A 38 -8.87 5.12 2.16
C VAL A 38 -10.33 5.43 2.51
N LYS A 39 -11.11 4.42 2.88
CA LYS A 39 -12.49 4.58 3.38
C LYS A 39 -12.49 4.97 4.85
N ASN A 40 -11.58 4.38 5.63
CA ASN A 40 -11.49 4.60 7.06
C ASN A 40 -10.02 4.59 7.49
N GLY A 41 -9.51 5.75 7.89
CA GLY A 41 -8.12 5.93 8.33
C GLY A 41 -7.78 5.10 9.56
N ASP A 42 -8.67 5.07 10.56
CA ASP A 42 -8.48 4.31 11.80
C ASP A 42 -8.42 2.79 11.56
N GLU A 43 -9.29 2.26 10.69
CA GLU A 43 -9.21 0.84 10.30
C GLU A 43 -7.97 0.57 9.45
N ALA A 44 -7.60 1.48 8.55
CA ALA A 44 -6.38 1.33 7.78
C ALA A 44 -5.13 1.32 8.68
N GLU A 45 -5.07 2.17 9.71
CA GLU A 45 -3.97 2.14 10.67
C GLU A 45 -3.93 0.82 11.46
N LYS A 46 -5.08 0.33 11.93
CA LYS A 46 -5.20 -0.96 12.64
C LYS A 46 -4.77 -2.15 11.81
N GLU A 47 -5.08 -2.13 10.52
CA GLU A 47 -4.69 -3.17 9.55
C GLU A 47 -3.22 -3.01 9.08
N GLY A 48 -2.46 -2.07 9.64
CA GLY A 48 -1.04 -1.88 9.36
C GLY A 48 -0.74 -1.12 8.07
N PHE A 49 -1.70 -0.36 7.52
CA PHE A 49 -1.44 0.52 6.40
C PHE A 49 -0.63 1.74 6.84
N THR A 50 0.36 2.09 6.03
CA THR A 50 1.20 3.26 6.24
C THR A 50 1.33 4.04 4.95
N ILE A 51 1.23 5.38 5.05
CA ILE A 51 1.40 6.27 3.90
C ILE A 51 2.82 6.78 3.88
N HIS A 52 3.51 6.47 2.79
CA HIS A 52 4.82 6.99 2.46
C HIS A 52 4.64 8.15 1.48
N GLU A 53 5.07 9.35 1.89
CA GLU A 53 5.03 10.52 1.01
C GLU A 53 6.08 10.44 -0.10
N ASP A 54 7.19 9.74 0.16
CA ASP A 54 8.32 9.50 -0.73
C ASP A 54 8.89 8.08 -0.49
N ILE A 55 9.92 7.66 -1.24
CA ILE A 55 10.68 6.40 -1.01
C ILE A 55 11.36 6.38 0.38
N SER A 56 11.31 7.50 1.10
CA SER A 56 11.89 7.69 2.42
C SER A 56 11.16 6.90 3.52
N ILE A 57 11.85 6.70 4.66
CA ILE A 57 11.40 5.87 5.80
C ILE A 57 10.23 6.51 6.56
N ALA A 58 9.94 7.79 6.33
CA ALA A 58 8.85 8.51 6.98
C ALA A 58 7.49 7.95 6.53
N ALA A 59 6.82 7.26 7.46
CA ALA A 59 5.46 6.80 7.31
C ALA A 59 4.52 7.73 8.10
N SER A 60 3.44 8.14 7.46
CA SER A 60 2.32 8.85 8.09
C SER A 60 1.10 7.93 8.18
N PRO A 61 0.22 8.15 9.16
CA PRO A 61 -1.01 7.39 9.26
C PRO A 61 -1.95 7.69 8.08
N PRO A 62 -2.71 6.70 7.60
CA PRO A 62 -3.68 6.90 6.53
C PRO A 62 -4.85 7.76 6.99
N SER A 63 -5.28 8.74 6.18
CA SER A 63 -6.46 9.55 6.48
C SER A 63 -7.63 9.20 5.57
N THR A 64 -8.83 9.20 6.13
CA THR A 64 -10.08 8.95 5.41
C THR A 64 -10.23 9.86 4.18
N GLY A 65 -10.64 9.27 3.06
CA GLY A 65 -10.88 9.96 1.80
C GLY A 65 -9.64 10.11 0.90
N GLN A 66 -8.44 9.81 1.38
CA GLN A 66 -7.21 9.96 0.60
C GLN A 66 -7.15 8.95 -0.55
N ARG A 67 -6.75 9.43 -1.73
CA ARG A 67 -6.49 8.60 -2.91
C ARG A 67 -5.01 8.39 -3.09
N ARG A 68 -4.57 7.14 -3.15
CA ARG A 68 -3.16 6.75 -3.10
C ARG A 68 -2.90 5.46 -3.87
N TRP A 69 -1.64 5.03 -3.93
CA TRP A 69 -1.22 3.84 -4.66
C TRP A 69 -0.67 2.78 -3.71
N ILE A 70 -1.10 1.54 -3.85
CA ILE A 70 -0.61 0.42 -3.04
C ILE A 70 0.17 -0.55 -3.91
N VAL A 71 1.26 -1.11 -3.37
CA VAL A 71 1.99 -2.21 -4.01
C VAL A 71 1.62 -3.51 -3.28
N LEU A 72 0.94 -4.40 -3.99
CA LEU A 72 0.61 -5.73 -3.49
C LEU A 72 1.56 -6.77 -4.08
N LYS A 73 1.83 -7.83 -3.31
CA LYS A 73 2.67 -8.93 -3.73
C LYS A 73 1.80 -10.01 -4.41
N GLY A 74 1.95 -10.20 -5.71
CA GLY A 74 1.31 -11.27 -6.47
C GLY A 74 -0.22 -11.31 -6.32
N ASP A 75 -0.76 -12.52 -6.18
CA ASP A 75 -2.18 -12.84 -5.98
C ASP A 75 -2.66 -12.59 -4.54
N ASP A 76 -2.04 -11.65 -3.82
CA ASP A 76 -2.52 -11.18 -2.52
C ASP A 76 -3.96 -10.70 -2.69
N LYS A 77 -4.91 -11.60 -2.41
CA LYS A 77 -6.32 -11.27 -2.32
C LYS A 77 -6.38 -10.22 -1.24
N ILE A 78 -6.76 -9.00 -1.62
CA ILE A 78 -7.09 -7.96 -0.65
C ILE A 78 -8.09 -8.58 0.32
N GLN A 79 -7.63 -8.87 1.54
CA GLN A 79 -8.42 -9.55 2.56
C GLN A 79 -9.67 -8.71 2.86
N GLU A 80 -10.75 -9.35 3.32
CA GLU A 80 -12.01 -8.63 3.61
C GLU A 80 -11.84 -7.48 4.61
N GLY A 81 -10.87 -7.57 5.54
CA GLY A 81 -10.49 -6.48 6.44
C GLY A 81 -9.97 -5.25 5.70
N LEU A 82 -9.09 -5.45 4.72
CA LEU A 82 -8.58 -4.38 3.87
C LEU A 82 -9.67 -3.73 3.04
N LYS A 83 -10.68 -4.47 2.56
CA LYS A 83 -11.82 -3.88 1.81
C LYS A 83 -12.68 -2.93 2.65
N LYS A 84 -12.67 -3.07 3.98
CA LYS A 84 -13.33 -2.14 4.90
C LYS A 84 -12.52 -0.84 5.05
N ALA A 85 -11.21 -0.98 5.18
CA ALA A 85 -10.28 0.14 5.33
C ALA A 85 -10.04 0.93 4.03
N ILE A 86 -9.96 0.24 2.88
CA ILE A 86 -9.62 0.80 1.56
C ILE A 86 -10.55 0.31 0.46
N GLU A 87 -10.78 1.15 -0.53
CA GLU A 87 -11.47 0.86 -1.78
C GLU A 87 -10.47 0.79 -2.91
N ILE A 88 -10.41 -0.30 -3.68
CA ILE A 88 -9.70 -0.29 -4.96
C ILE A 88 -10.54 0.48 -5.96
N ILE A 89 -9.93 1.46 -6.61
CA ILE A 89 -10.59 2.30 -7.62
C ILE A 89 -9.94 2.19 -9.01
N ASP A 90 -8.83 1.45 -9.15
CA ASP A 90 -8.18 1.08 -10.43
C ASP A 90 -7.16 -0.06 -10.25
#